data_AF-E8LQP8-F1
#
_entry.id   AF-E8LQP8-F1
#
_cell.length_a   1.000
_cell.length_b   1.000
_cell.length_c   1.000
_cell.angle_alpha   90.00
_cell.angle_beta   90.00
_cell.angle_gamma   90.00
#
_symmetry.space_group_name_H-M   'P 1'
#
loop_
_entity.id
_entity.type
_entity.pdbx_description
1 polymer ?
#
loop_
_entity_poly.entity_id
_entity_poly.type
_entity_poly.pdbx_seq_one_letter_code
_entity_poly.pdbx_strand_id
1 'polypeptide(L)'
;MKSILPLLLTAVTLPAMANTISIPANPVVGINASEVAKRVCYYQDQAYSDGAIIQVGEHYMVCSSANSFETNGALKWNQLDEQAARQAEEKTKTKAVKRYSTN
;
A
#
# COMPACT_ATOMS: atom_id res chain seq x y z
N MET A 1 31.50 -68.61 -10.55
CA MET A 1 31.45 -67.68 -9.40
C MET A 1 30.11 -66.98 -9.47
N LYS A 2 29.18 -67.26 -8.54
CA LYS A 2 27.80 -66.74 -8.61
C LYS A 2 27.80 -65.26 -8.19
N SER A 3 27.42 -64.37 -9.09
CA SER A 3 27.33 -62.93 -8.83
C SER A 3 26.09 -62.63 -7.99
N ILE A 4 26.32 -62.33 -6.71
CA ILE A 4 25.29 -61.94 -5.72
C ILE A 4 24.99 -60.44 -5.79
N LEU A 5 25.57 -59.74 -6.76
CA LEU A 5 25.53 -58.28 -6.88
C LEU A 5 24.13 -57.66 -7.08
N PRO A 6 23.14 -58.28 -7.77
CA PRO A 6 21.83 -57.65 -7.93
C PRO A 6 20.95 -57.74 -6.66
N LEU A 7 21.31 -58.57 -5.68
CA LEU A 7 20.52 -58.72 -4.43
C LEU A 7 20.85 -57.61 -3.41
N LEU A 8 22.00 -56.96 -3.51
CA LEU A 8 22.42 -55.94 -2.55
C LEU A 8 21.82 -54.55 -2.83
N LEU A 9 21.27 -54.33 -4.03
CA LEU A 9 20.82 -53.00 -4.48
C LEU A 9 19.37 -52.66 -4.08
N THR A 10 18.59 -53.62 -3.59
CA THR A 10 17.18 -53.42 -3.21
C THR A 10 16.98 -53.08 -1.73
N ALA A 11 18.03 -53.11 -0.90
CA ALA A 11 17.91 -52.99 0.55
C ALA A 11 17.97 -51.56 1.13
N VAL A 12 18.09 -50.52 0.29
CA VAL A 12 18.25 -49.13 0.77
C VAL A 12 17.10 -48.25 0.29
N THR A 13 15.91 -48.43 0.86
CA THR A 13 14.83 -47.44 0.80
C THR A 13 14.57 -46.91 2.20
N LEU A 14 15.14 -45.74 2.51
CA LEU A 14 14.86 -45.01 3.75
C LEU A 14 13.49 -44.32 3.64
N PRO A 15 12.60 -44.42 4.63
CA PRO A 15 11.35 -43.68 4.63
C PRO A 15 11.63 -42.18 4.84
N ALA A 16 11.19 -41.35 3.90
CA ALA A 16 11.19 -39.90 4.07
C ALA A 16 10.05 -39.51 5.03
N MET A 17 10.40 -39.17 6.27
CA MET A 17 9.44 -38.66 7.26
C MET A 17 9.20 -37.17 6.97
N ALA A 18 8.01 -36.83 6.49
CA ALA A 18 7.61 -35.44 6.28
C ALA A 18 7.07 -34.85 7.59
N ASN A 19 7.70 -33.77 8.06
CA ASN A 19 7.17 -33.01 9.20
C ASN A 19 5.95 -32.21 8.76
N THR A 20 4.78 -32.52 9.31
CA THR A 20 3.55 -31.77 9.09
C THR A 20 3.37 -30.75 10.22
N ILE A 21 3.43 -29.46 9.87
CA ILE A 21 3.10 -28.38 10.79
C ILE A 21 1.59 -28.15 10.68
N SER A 22 0.84 -28.55 11.71
CA SER A 22 -0.60 -28.27 11.79
C SER A 22 -0.79 -26.82 12.25
N ILE A 23 -1.23 -25.96 11.33
CA ILE A 23 -1.61 -24.58 11.64
C ILE A 23 -3.06 -24.63 12.17
N PRO A 24 -3.41 -23.88 13.23
CA PRO A 24 -4.79 -23.82 13.72
C PRO A 24 -5.75 -23.38 12.61
N ALA A 25 -6.91 -24.04 12.53
CA ALA A 25 -7.92 -23.82 11.48
C ALA A 25 -8.47 -22.38 11.43
N ASN A 26 -8.28 -21.60 12.50
CA ASN A 26 -8.77 -20.23 12.62
C ASN A 26 -7.57 -19.28 12.83
N PRO A 27 -7.12 -18.58 11.79
CA PRO A 27 -6.10 -17.54 11.96
C PRO A 27 -6.68 -16.39 12.78
N VAL A 28 -5.95 -15.94 13.81
CA VAL A 28 -6.29 -14.72 14.55
C VAL A 28 -5.77 -13.53 13.75
N VAL A 29 -6.67 -12.81 13.09
CA VAL A 29 -6.34 -11.57 12.36
C VAL A 29 -6.38 -10.40 13.35
N GLY A 30 -5.21 -9.95 13.78
CA GLY A 30 -5.08 -8.73 14.59
C GLY A 30 -4.95 -7.50 13.69
N ILE A 31 -5.95 -6.62 13.68
CA ILE A 31 -5.83 -5.29 13.07
C ILE A 31 -5.30 -4.29 14.11
N ASN A 32 -4.22 -3.60 13.80
CA ASN A 32 -3.75 -2.49 14.61
C ASN A 32 -4.64 -1.27 14.34
N ALA A 33 -5.57 -0.97 15.23
CA ALA A 33 -6.51 0.15 15.07
C ALA A 33 -5.80 1.50 14.92
N SER A 34 -4.59 1.65 15.48
CA SER A 34 -3.77 2.86 15.36
C SER A 34 -3.27 3.10 13.93
N GLU A 35 -3.18 2.06 13.10
CA GLU A 35 -2.74 2.15 11.70
C GLU A 35 -3.89 2.40 10.72
N VAL A 36 -5.09 1.89 11.03
CA VAL A 36 -6.28 2.02 10.18
C VAL A 36 -6.79 3.47 10.11
N ALA A 37 -6.62 4.25 11.18
CA ALA A 37 -7.12 5.62 11.28
C ALA A 37 -6.12 6.71 10.83
N LYS A 38 -4.94 6.34 10.29
CA LYS A 38 -3.92 7.32 9.90
C LYS A 38 -4.32 8.01 8.58
N ARG A 39 -4.24 9.34 8.56
CA ARG A 39 -4.36 10.16 7.35
C ARG A 39 -3.04 10.14 6.58
N VAL A 40 -2.80 9.08 5.83
CA VAL A 40 -1.57 8.86 5.06
C VAL A 40 -1.87 8.24 3.71
N CYS A 41 -0.99 8.47 2.73
CA CYS A 41 -0.96 7.71 1.49
C CYS A 41 0.10 6.60 1.59
N TYR A 42 -0.22 5.40 1.15
CA TYR A 42 0.72 4.28 1.15
C TYR A 42 1.38 4.10 -0.21
N TYR A 43 2.69 3.82 -0.22
CA TYR A 43 3.45 3.40 -1.39
C TYR A 43 4.69 2.59 -0.95
N GLN A 44 4.93 1.42 -1.54
CA GLN A 44 6.06 0.54 -1.20
C GLN A 44 6.16 0.27 0.32
N ASP A 45 5.05 -0.13 0.93
CA ASP A 45 4.92 -0.41 2.38
C ASP A 45 5.31 0.75 3.31
N GLN A 46 5.38 1.98 2.78
CA GLN A 46 5.68 3.19 3.54
C GLN A 46 4.48 4.14 3.54
N ALA A 47 4.27 4.80 4.68
CA ALA A 47 3.24 5.79 4.88
C ALA A 47 3.79 7.21 4.66
N TYR A 48 3.09 7.99 3.84
CA TYR A 48 3.44 9.37 3.50
C TYR A 48 2.36 10.34 3.97
N SER A 49 2.77 11.46 4.55
CA SER A 49 1.86 12.51 5.02
C SER A 49 1.39 13.42 3.88
N ASP A 50 0.41 14.28 4.18
CA ASP A 50 -0.03 15.35 3.29
C ASP A 50 1.17 16.21 2.82
N GLY A 51 1.19 16.54 1.53
CA GLY A 51 2.25 17.27 0.85
C GLY A 51 3.46 16.45 0.39
N ALA A 52 3.54 15.15 0.75
CA ALA A 52 4.62 14.30 0.28
C ALA A 52 4.58 14.10 -1.24
N ILE A 53 5.73 14.18 -1.90
CA ILE A 53 5.86 14.00 -3.35
C ILE A 53 6.69 12.75 -3.62
N ILE A 54 6.19 11.88 -4.49
CA ILE A 54 6.88 10.68 -4.95
C ILE A 54 6.92 10.63 -6.47
N GLN A 55 7.93 9.95 -7.01
CA GLN A 55 8.02 9.61 -8.42
C GLN A 55 7.66 8.14 -8.61
N VAL A 56 6.70 7.85 -9.49
CA VAL A 56 6.28 6.50 -9.87
C VAL A 56 6.40 6.37 -11.38
N GLY A 57 7.50 5.75 -11.82
CA GLY A 57 7.91 5.76 -13.23
C GLY A 57 8.19 7.19 -13.70
N GLU A 58 7.45 7.64 -14.71
CA GLU A 58 7.58 8.98 -15.30
C GLU A 58 6.61 10.00 -14.68
N HIS A 59 5.82 9.62 -13.68
CA HIS A 59 4.80 10.48 -13.08
C HIS A 59 5.19 10.95 -11.68
N TYR A 60 5.02 12.24 -11.43
CA TYR A 60 5.09 12.82 -10.09
C TYR A 60 3.71 12.84 -9.46
N MET A 61 3.62 12.28 -8.25
CA MET A 61 2.40 12.26 -7.46
C MET A 61 2.62 12.99 -6.14
N VAL A 62 1.57 13.63 -5.67
CA VAL A 62 1.52 14.27 -4.35
C VAL A 62 0.42 13.63 -3.51
N CYS A 63 0.73 13.33 -2.25
CA CYS A 63 -0.26 12.91 -1.28
C CYS A 63 -1.01 14.16 -0.82
N SER A 64 -2.29 14.27 -1.13
CA SER A 64 -3.11 15.41 -0.71
C SER A 64 -4.56 15.01 -0.51
N SER A 65 -5.40 15.95 -0.04
CA SER A 65 -6.81 15.69 0.23
C SER A 65 -7.52 15.01 -0.94
N ALA A 66 -8.30 13.97 -0.62
CA ALA A 66 -9.11 13.27 -1.61
C ALA A 66 -10.20 14.16 -2.21
N ASN A 67 -10.72 15.07 -1.38
CA ASN A 67 -11.78 16.01 -1.66
C ASN A 67 -11.37 17.41 -1.20
N SER A 68 -11.67 18.45 -2.00
CA SER A 68 -11.37 19.85 -1.64
C SER A 68 -12.28 20.43 -0.57
N PHE A 69 -13.45 19.83 -0.34
CA PHE A 69 -14.41 20.29 0.66
C PHE A 69 -14.18 19.69 2.06
N GLU A 70 -13.17 18.83 2.23
CA GLU A 70 -12.88 18.15 3.49
C GLU A 70 -11.54 18.62 4.05
N THR A 71 -11.55 19.35 5.17
CA THR A 71 -10.32 19.78 5.85
C THR A 71 -9.61 18.64 6.59
N ASN A 72 -10.37 17.63 7.03
CA ASN A 72 -9.89 16.47 7.76
C ASN A 72 -10.19 15.14 7.04
N GLY A 73 -10.48 15.19 5.73
CA GLY A 73 -10.81 14.03 4.92
C GLY A 73 -9.63 13.08 4.68
N ALA A 74 -9.91 11.97 4.03
CA ALA A 74 -8.89 11.01 3.61
C ALA A 74 -7.89 11.66 2.64
N LEU A 75 -6.65 11.16 2.62
CA LEU A 75 -5.64 11.54 1.64
C LEU A 75 -5.62 10.54 0.49
N LYS A 76 -5.23 10.99 -0.69
CA LYS A 76 -4.98 10.14 -1.85
C LYS A 76 -3.79 10.66 -2.66
N TRP A 77 -3.23 9.77 -3.47
CA TRP A 77 -2.27 10.16 -4.49
C TRP A 77 -2.98 10.92 -5.60
N ASN A 78 -2.50 12.13 -5.87
CA ASN A 78 -2.94 12.94 -6.99
C ASN A 78 -1.74 13.24 -7.89
N GLN A 79 -1.96 13.36 -9.20
CA GLN A 79 -0.91 13.82 -10.10
C GLN A 79 -0.53 15.26 -9.75
N LEU A 80 0.77 15.56 -9.77
CA LEU A 80 1.28 16.87 -9.38
C LEU A 80 0.71 17.99 -10.26
N ASP A 81 0.63 17.76 -11.57
CA ASP A 81 0.13 18.73 -12.55
C ASP A 81 -1.37 19.02 -12.34
N GLU A 82 -2.16 17.97 -12.08
CA GLU A 82 -3.59 18.09 -11.79
C GLU A 82 -3.84 18.83 -10.48
N GLN A 83 -2.99 18.63 -9.46
CA GLN A 83 -3.06 19.37 -8.20
C GLN A 83 -2.71 20.84 -8.35
N ALA A 84 -1.66 21.15 -9.12
CA ALA A 84 -1.30 22.53 -9.42
C ALA A 84 -2.45 23.27 -10.13
N ALA A 85 -3.11 22.61 -11.09
CA ALA A 85 -4.28 23.15 -11.78
C ALA A 85 -5.46 23.40 -10.82
N ARG A 86 -5.82 22.43 -9.98
CA ARG A 86 -6.90 22.57 -8.98
C ARG A 86 -6.64 23.73 -8.00
N GLN A 87 -5.41 23.88 -7.52
CA GLN A 87 -5.03 24.98 -6.64
C GLN A 87 -5.13 26.34 -7.32
N ALA A 88 -4.84 26.42 -8.62
CA ALA A 88 -4.99 27.66 -9.39
C ALA A 88 -6.47 28.05 -9.57
N GLU A 89 -7.35 27.07 -9.83
CA GLU A 89 -8.80 27.28 -9.93
C GLU A 89 -9.41 27.72 -8.59
N GLU A 90 -9.01 27.08 -7.49
CA GLU A 90 -9.50 27.41 -6.16
C GLU A 90 -9.10 28.83 -5.74
N LYS A 91 -7.82 29.21 -5.94
CA LYS A 91 -7.34 30.58 -5.69
C LYS A 91 -8.13 31.61 -6.50
N THR A 92 -8.52 31.27 -7.72
CA THR A 92 -9.32 32.15 -8.59
C THR A 92 -10.74 32.31 -8.06
N LYS A 93 -11.38 31.23 -7.61
CA LYS A 93 -12.71 31.26 -6.99
C LYS A 93 -12.70 32.04 -5.67
N THR A 94 -11.74 31.81 -4.78
CA THR A 94 -11.61 32.56 -3.52
C THR A 94 -11.41 34.05 -3.78
N LYS A 95 -10.61 34.41 -4.79
CA LYS A 95 -10.40 35.81 -5.19
C LYS A 95 -11.66 36.44 -5.79
N ALA A 96 -12.45 35.68 -6.56
CA ALA A 96 -13.73 36.12 -7.08
C ALA A 96 -14.73 36.37 -5.93
N VAL A 97 -14.92 35.41 -5.03
CA VAL A 97 -15.84 35.53 -3.87
C VAL A 97 -15.48 36.74 -3.00
N LYS A 98 -14.20 36.98 -2.72
CA LYS A 98 -13.76 38.15 -1.94
C LYS A 98 -14.05 39.49 -2.64
N ARG A 99 -14.14 39.53 -3.97
CA ARG A 99 -14.45 40.76 -4.73
C ARG A 99 -15.95 41.11 -4.74
N TYR A 100 -16.84 40.14 -4.57
CA TYR A 100 -18.29 40.39 -4.52
C TYR A 100 -18.81 40.66 -3.10
N SER A 101 -17.96 40.54 -2.06
CA SER A 101 -18.29 40.95 -0.69
C SER A 101 -18.00 42.43 -0.53
N THR A 102 -18.91 43.28 -1.01
CA THR A 102 -19.01 44.69 -0.63
C THR A 102 -20.02 44.80 0.52
N ASN A 103 -19.58 45.28 1.68
CA ASN A 103 -20.48 45.89 2.67
C ASN A 103 -21.12 47.16 2.08
#